data_AF-A0A0F9S6A2-F1
#
_entry.id   AF-A0A0F9S6A2-F1
#
_cell.length_a   1.000
_cell.length_b   1.000
_cell.length_c   1.000
_cell.angle_alpha   90.00
_cell.angle_beta   90.00
_cell.angle_gamma   90.00
#
_symmetry.space_group_name_H-M   'P 1'
#
loop_
_entity.id
_entity.type
_entity.pdbx_description
1 polymer ?
#
loop_
_entity_poly.entity_id
_entity_poly.type
_entity_poly.pdbx_seq_one_letter_code
_entity_poly.pdbx_strand_id
1 'polypeptide(L)'
;MKEDSSRPFLYIKEALDLIIRAIKNSGYQQKIEIGLDCVASQFFKKGNYELDKTIFTREDLLTFYRELVKKYPILSIEDLFLKKIE
;
A
#
# COMPACT_ATOMS: atom_id res chain seq x y z
N MET A 1 -3.85 -9.85 -17.88
CA MET A 1 -2.79 -10.01 -16.86
C MET A 1 -2.79 -11.46 -16.44
N LYS A 2 -1.64 -12.15 -16.45
CA LYS A 2 -1.56 -13.47 -15.82
C LYS A 2 -1.50 -13.26 -14.31
N GLU A 3 -2.33 -13.97 -13.55
CA GLU A 3 -2.27 -13.93 -12.09
C GLU A 3 -0.93 -14.47 -11.63
N ASP A 4 -0.18 -13.65 -10.90
CA ASP A 4 1.03 -14.09 -10.22
C ASP A 4 0.59 -14.84 -8.95
N SER A 5 0.51 -16.17 -9.06
CA SER A 5 0.10 -17.07 -7.98
C SER A 5 1.03 -17.07 -6.78
N SER A 6 2.17 -16.37 -6.85
CA SER A 6 3.08 -16.21 -5.71
C SER A 6 2.64 -15.15 -4.71
N ARG A 7 1.71 -14.25 -5.08
CA ARG A 7 1.21 -13.21 -4.17
C ARG A 7 0.08 -13.76 -3.30
N PRO A 8 0.25 -13.83 -1.97
CA PRO A 8 -0.78 -14.36 -1.07
C PRO A 8 -1.99 -13.43 -0.92
N PHE A 9 -1.86 -12.15 -1.31
CA PHE A 9 -2.92 -11.16 -1.25
C PHE A 9 -3.08 -10.47 -2.60
N LEU A 10 -4.33 -10.18 -2.96
CA LEU A 10 -4.65 -9.39 -4.15
C LEU A 10 -4.88 -7.92 -3.81
N TYR A 11 -5.29 -7.62 -2.57
CA TYR A 11 -5.58 -6.27 -2.11
C TYR A 11 -4.69 -5.87 -0.94
N ILE A 12 -4.16 -4.66 -0.98
CA ILE A 12 -3.28 -4.11 0.07
C ILE A 12 -3.97 -4.14 1.45
N LYS A 13 -5.28 -3.86 1.49
CA LYS A 13 -6.06 -3.85 2.74
C LYS A 13 -6.08 -5.22 3.43
N GLU A 14 -6.05 -6.33 2.67
CA GLU A 14 -6.02 -7.68 3.24
C GLU A 14 -4.70 -7.93 3.99
N ALA A 15 -3.59 -7.50 3.40
CA ALA A 15 -2.27 -7.60 4.03
C ALA A 15 -2.20 -6.72 5.30
N LEU A 16 -2.69 -5.48 5.23
CA LEU A 16 -2.72 -4.58 6.38
C LEU A 16 -3.62 -5.12 7.49
N ASP A 17 -4.82 -5.60 7.17
CA ASP A 17 -5.74 -6.19 8.15
C ASP A 17 -5.12 -7.43 8.84
N LEU A 18 -4.31 -8.23 8.13
CA LEU A 18 -3.55 -9.32 8.75
C LEU A 18 -2.49 -8.80 9.73
N ILE A 19 -1.72 -7.78 9.35
CA ILE A 19 -0.69 -7.18 10.21
C ILE A 19 -1.33 -6.59 11.48
N ILE A 20 -2.45 -5.88 11.36
CA ILE A 20 -3.19 -5.34 12.52
C ILE A 20 -3.67 -6.45 13.45
N ARG A 21 -4.20 -7.55 12.89
CA ARG A 21 -4.59 -8.71 13.70
C ARG A 21 -3.39 -9.31 14.44
N ALA A 22 -2.24 -9.42 13.79
CA ALA A 22 -1.02 -9.91 14.43
C ALA A 22 -0.57 -9.01 15.59
N ILE A 23 -0.52 -7.68 15.37
CA ILE A 23 -0.18 -6.68 16.41
C ILE A 23 -1.17 -6.72 17.58
N LYS A 24 -2.46 -6.91 17.28
CA LYS A 24 -3.50 -7.07 18.31
C LYS A 24 -3.28 -8.33 19.13
N ASN A 25 -3.03 -9.45 18.47
CA ASN A 25 -2.82 -10.74 19.15
C ASN A 25 -1.54 -10.74 20.00
N SER A 26 -0.54 -9.94 19.65
CA SER A 26 0.69 -9.80 20.45
C SER A 26 0.54 -8.85 21.65
N GLY A 27 -0.56 -8.09 21.76
CA GLY A 27 -0.77 -7.11 22.82
C GLY A 27 0.05 -5.83 22.70
N TYR A 28 0.61 -5.52 21.52
CA TYR A 28 1.52 -4.37 21.30
C TYR A 28 0.90 -3.22 20.50
N GLN A 29 -0.43 -3.10 20.50
CA GLN A 29 -1.18 -2.15 19.66
C GLN A 29 -0.79 -0.68 19.87
N GLN A 30 -0.29 -0.31 21.05
CA GLN A 30 0.14 1.06 21.38
C GLN A 30 1.64 1.28 21.20
N LYS A 31 2.39 0.28 20.75
CA LYS A 31 3.85 0.30 20.64
C LYS A 31 4.37 0.08 19.23
N ILE A 32 3.49 -0.28 18.29
CA ILE A 32 3.86 -0.65 16.92
C ILE A 32 3.05 0.20 15.95
N GLU A 33 3.77 0.84 15.03
CA GLU A 33 3.23 1.53 13.87
C GLU A 33 3.75 0.86 12.59
N ILE A 34 3.13 1.18 11.46
CA ILE A 34 3.41 0.59 10.14
C ILE A 34 4.20 1.59 9.30
N GLY A 35 5.26 1.12 8.66
CA GLY A 35 5.92 1.81 7.54
C GLY A 35 5.59 1.11 6.23
N LEU A 36 5.37 1.87 5.17
CA LEU A 36 5.13 1.36 3.82
C LEU A 36 6.24 1.80 2.87
N ASP A 37 6.85 0.85 2.17
CA ASP A 37 7.71 1.13 1.01
C ASP A 37 6.94 0.71 -0.24
N CYS A 38 6.50 1.70 -1.02
CA CYS A 38 5.63 1.45 -2.16
C CYS A 38 6.44 1.10 -3.41
N VAL A 39 7.67 1.59 -3.56
CA VAL A 39 8.46 1.45 -4.78
C VAL A 39 7.61 1.69 -6.05
N ALA A 40 6.91 2.84 -6.12
CA ALA A 40 5.82 3.03 -7.08
C ALA A 40 6.19 2.88 -8.57
N SER A 41 7.48 2.94 -8.90
CA SER A 41 8.01 2.61 -10.22
C SER A 41 7.67 1.18 -10.68
N GLN A 42 7.51 0.23 -9.76
CA GLN A 42 7.21 -1.18 -10.07
C GLN A 42 5.79 -1.40 -10.61
N PHE A 43 4.86 -0.49 -10.29
CA PHE A 43 3.46 -0.60 -10.69
C PHE A 43 2.95 0.60 -11.49
N PHE A 44 3.83 1.54 -11.85
CA PHE A 44 3.50 2.60 -12.79
C PHE A 44 3.54 2.09 -14.24
N LYS A 45 2.42 2.20 -14.95
CA LYS A 45 2.30 1.81 -16.37
C LYS A 45 1.47 2.82 -17.14
N LYS A 46 1.98 3.22 -18.31
CA LYS A 46 1.26 4.08 -19.28
C LYS A 46 0.64 5.34 -18.65
N GLY A 47 1.38 6.02 -17.78
CA GLY A 47 0.93 7.26 -17.14
C GLY A 47 0.10 7.08 -15.86
N ASN A 48 -0.27 5.85 -15.50
CA ASN A 48 -1.12 5.55 -14.34
C ASN A 48 -0.46 4.50 -13.44
N TYR A 49 -1.06 4.23 -12.28
CA TYR A 49 -0.60 3.22 -11.33
C TYR A 49 -1.57 2.04 -11.30
N GLU A 50 -1.06 0.81 -11.50
CA GLU A 50 -1.86 -0.42 -11.48
C GLU A 50 -1.66 -1.16 -10.15
N LEU A 51 -2.64 -1.04 -9.24
CA LEU A 51 -2.63 -1.66 -7.91
C LEU A 51 -4.00 -2.25 -7.61
N ASP A 52 -4.10 -3.31 -6.81
CA ASP A 52 -5.39 -3.84 -6.33
C ASP A 52 -6.41 -4.10 -7.47
N LYS A 53 -5.92 -4.61 -8.61
CA LYS A 53 -6.69 -4.81 -9.87
C LYS A 53 -7.40 -3.54 -10.38
N THR A 54 -6.95 -2.37 -9.92
CA THR A 54 -7.50 -1.05 -10.19
C THR A 54 -6.43 -0.17 -10.85
N ILE A 55 -6.86 0.74 -11.72
CA ILE A 55 -6.00 1.76 -12.31
C ILE A 55 -6.25 3.06 -11.59
N PHE A 56 -5.19 3.65 -11.05
CA PHE A 56 -5.24 4.92 -10.35
C PHE A 56 -4.52 6.00 -11.15
N THR A 57 -5.16 7.17 -11.24
CA THR A 57 -4.42 8.41 -11.49
C THR A 57 -3.53 8.73 -10.28
N ARG A 58 -2.64 9.73 -10.40
CA ARG A 58 -1.81 10.15 -9.28
C ARG A 58 -2.68 10.67 -8.12
N GLU A 59 -3.72 11.42 -8.44
CA GLU A 59 -4.66 12.04 -7.49
C GLU A 59 -5.51 10.99 -6.78
N ASP A 60 -6.00 9.99 -7.52
CA ASP A 60 -6.75 8.87 -6.94
C ASP A 60 -5.86 8.03 -6.03
N LEU A 61 -4.61 7.79 -6.44
CA LEU A 61 -3.65 7.04 -5.62
C LEU A 61 -3.30 7.80 -4.33
N LEU A 62 -3.13 9.13 -4.40
CA LEU A 62 -2.94 9.97 -3.20
C LEU A 62 -4.14 9.85 -2.25
N THR A 63 -5.35 9.87 -2.80
CA THR A 63 -6.58 9.72 -2.03
C THR A 63 -6.64 8.34 -1.38
N PHE A 64 -6.29 7.29 -2.11
CA PHE A 64 -6.19 5.93 -1.59
C PHE A 64 -5.21 5.86 -0.39
N TYR A 65 -4.00 6.41 -0.52
CA TYR A 65 -3.04 6.43 0.60
C TYR A 65 -3.55 7.22 1.82
N ARG A 66 -4.25 8.34 1.61
CA ARG A 66 -4.88 9.10 2.71
C ARG A 66 -5.91 8.27 3.47
N GLU A 67 -6.71 7.48 2.76
CA GLU A 67 -7.67 6.57 3.38
C GLU A 67 -6.98 5.43 4.14
N LEU A 68 -5.83 4.94 3.66
CA LEU A 68 -5.03 3.98 4.42
C LEU A 68 -4.50 4.59 5.73
N VAL A 69 -3.91 5.79 5.69
CA VAL A 69 -3.38 6.46 6.89
C VAL A 69 -4.48 6.75 7.92
N LYS A 70 -5.71 7.02 7.49
CA LYS A 70 -6.85 7.18 8.42
C LYS A 70 -7.27 5.87 9.09
N LYS A 71 -7.13 4.73 8.39
CA LYS A 71 -7.64 3.43 8.85
C LYS A 71 -6.58 2.61 9.61
N TYR A 72 -5.31 2.82 9.32
CA TYR A 72 -4.19 2.03 9.84
C TYR A 72 -3.18 2.95 10.54
N PRO A 73 -2.46 2.48 11.59
CA PRO A 73 -1.42 3.23 12.27
C PRO A 73 -0.15 3.33 11.41
N ILE A 74 -0.26 3.98 10.25
CA ILE A 74 0.84 4.17 9.31
C ILE A 74 1.60 5.44 9.71
N LEU A 75 2.86 5.29 10.10
CA LEU A 75 3.73 6.40 10.49
C LEU A 75 4.49 6.97 9.28
N SER A 76 4.93 6.10 8.37
CA SER A 76 5.78 6.49 7.24
C SER A 76 5.34 5.81 5.95
N ILE A 77 5.49 6.55 4.84
CA ILE A 77 5.34 6.01 3.49
C ILE A 77 6.46 6.54 2.61
N GLU A 78 7.18 5.62 1.97
CA GLU A 78 8.29 5.89 1.06
C GLU A 78 7.91 5.58 -0.39
N ASP A 79 8.52 6.32 -1.33
CA ASP A 79 8.43 6.10 -2.77
C ASP A 79 6.98 5.95 -3.30
N LEU A 80 6.09 6.80 -2.80
CA LEU A 80 4.65 6.90 -3.13
C LEU A 80 4.36 7.07 -4.63
N PHE A 81 5.26 7.70 -5.37
CA PHE A 81 5.06 8.07 -6.76
C PHE A 81 6.33 7.86 -7.58
N LEU A 82 6.17 7.72 -8.89
CA LEU A 82 7.30 7.74 -9.80
C LEU A 82 8.04 9.07 -9.65
N LYS A 83 9.34 8.98 -9.35
CA LYS A 83 10.25 10.14 -9.34
C LYS A 83 10.35 10.66 -10.77
N LYS A 84 10.10 11.97 -10.97
CA LYS A 84 10.41 12.58 -12.27
C LYS A 84 11.92 12.44 -12.47
N ILE A 85 12.32 11.80 -13.56
CA ILE A 85 13.69 11.86 -14.02
C ILE A 85 13.80 13.23 -14.71
N GLU A 86 14.61 14.11 -14.14
CA GLU A 86 15.01 15.38 -14.77
C GLU A 86 15.98 15.12 -15.93
#